data_AF-A0A0F6SG94-F1
#
_entry.id   AF-A0A0F6SG94-F1
#
_cell.length_a   1.000
_cell.length_b   1.000
_cell.length_c   1.000
_cell.angle_alpha   90.00
_cell.angle_beta   90.00
_cell.angle_gamma   90.00
#
_symmetry.space_group_name_H-M   'P 1'
#
loop_
_entity.id
_entity.type
_entity.pdbx_description
1 polymer ?
#
loop_
_entity_poly.entity_id
_entity_poly.type
_entity_poly.pdbx_seq_one_letter_code
_entity_poly.pdbx_strand_id
1 'polypeptide(L)'
;MRLMREWIAALIVLVAISASAQERAEVRLLNGANTPLDPSRAVLMPSLRIPNDAALPRVWSFDGSSDARDVRIELVGIDADEASIESVDALGITRHAQEHVPLRRERGVSRSAFLRLVTTDLDAEAPDVTDRVLLVALGDLVRVTAAGVTYEIRVAPPRRARLRMRIVRNDVGGRPAIGGDEARAAALAREQVTIANEVWAQCGIGFGDPLELDVAVVDPPSASMLSVADVDGLPARGGGVIRMRVDGRAIPAITTRPGARPVETALAIATALRRARFVARVFENERTENGADRSADVVVRRRDGSFVTITRDDDAPLSTDAQQRVSIAEVDLGDGLREFDNMAALTGTLEERALVRAITDEDERTIDVLVVSEFTGRTRDGEAFVSGEAAGAPGSIANVVLISREGIARARAAFTLAHELGHVLLDHPLHPDHLGPDQPWRLMDSDASDSTILGPRRLTETECARARRFAHLE
;
A
#
# COMPACT_ATOMS: atom_id res chain seq x y z
N MET A 1 -57.57 47.79 -36.31
CA MET A 1 -57.33 46.63 -35.42
C MET A 1 -56.28 45.63 -35.92
N ARG A 2 -55.98 45.52 -37.23
CA ARG A 2 -54.93 44.61 -37.75
C ARG A 2 -53.50 45.10 -37.46
N LEU A 3 -53.23 46.40 -37.66
CA LEU A 3 -51.92 47.02 -37.34
C LEU A 3 -51.54 46.95 -35.85
N MET A 4 -52.50 47.04 -34.92
CA MET A 4 -52.19 46.99 -33.48
C MET A 4 -51.76 45.59 -33.00
N ARG A 5 -52.17 44.52 -33.71
CA ARG A 5 -51.74 43.14 -33.42
C ARG A 5 -50.31 42.87 -33.90
N GLU A 6 -49.89 43.49 -35.00
CA GLU A 6 -48.52 43.35 -35.54
C GLU A 6 -47.49 44.09 -34.67
N TRP A 7 -47.84 45.24 -34.11
CA TRP A 7 -46.97 45.96 -33.16
C TRP A 7 -46.83 45.23 -31.81
N ILE A 8 -47.89 44.60 -31.31
CA ILE A 8 -47.82 43.82 -30.07
C ILE A 8 -47.01 42.52 -30.28
N ALA A 9 -47.14 41.85 -31.43
CA ALA A 9 -46.32 40.68 -31.75
C ALA A 9 -44.83 41.04 -31.91
N ALA A 10 -44.51 42.17 -32.56
CA ALA A 10 -43.14 42.66 -32.66
C ALA A 10 -42.56 43.08 -31.29
N LEU A 11 -43.35 43.69 -30.42
CA LEU A 11 -42.92 44.05 -29.07
C LEU A 11 -42.70 42.81 -28.17
N ILE A 12 -43.56 41.79 -28.27
CA ILE A 12 -43.39 40.53 -27.53
C ILE A 12 -42.16 39.77 -28.03
N VAL A 13 -41.87 39.80 -29.34
CA VAL A 13 -40.62 39.23 -29.89
C VAL A 13 -39.39 40.04 -29.46
N LEU A 14 -39.47 41.37 -29.39
CA LEU A 14 -38.37 42.21 -28.90
C LEU A 14 -38.09 41.99 -27.40
N VAL A 15 -39.13 41.86 -26.57
CA VAL A 15 -38.99 41.54 -25.14
C VAL A 15 -38.53 40.10 -24.92
N ALA A 16 -38.95 39.15 -25.76
CA ALA A 16 -38.47 37.77 -25.70
C ALA A 16 -37.01 37.62 -26.17
N ILE A 17 -36.51 38.49 -27.07
CA ILE A 17 -35.11 38.51 -27.49
C ILE A 17 -34.23 39.25 -26.45
N SER A 18 -34.73 40.26 -25.73
CA SER A 18 -33.99 40.86 -24.60
C SER A 18 -33.99 40.01 -23.32
N ALA A 19 -34.87 39.01 -23.22
CA ALA A 19 -34.76 37.95 -22.21
C ALA A 19 -33.79 36.83 -22.61
N SER A 20 -33.18 36.90 -23.80
CA SER A 20 -32.17 35.93 -24.24
C SER A 20 -30.82 36.24 -23.59
N ALA A 21 -30.37 35.30 -22.76
CA ALA A 21 -29.05 35.25 -22.12
C ALA A 21 -28.75 36.42 -21.16
N GLN A 22 -29.56 36.58 -20.12
CA GLN A 22 -28.95 36.96 -18.84
C GLN A 22 -28.07 35.76 -18.44
N GLU A 23 -26.80 35.79 -18.86
CA GLU A 23 -25.80 34.79 -18.47
C GLU A 23 -25.91 34.63 -16.96
N ARG A 24 -26.32 33.43 -16.52
CA ARG A 24 -26.43 33.15 -15.10
C ARG A 24 -25.03 33.25 -14.53
N ALA A 25 -24.86 34.11 -13.52
CA ALA A 25 -23.68 34.14 -12.69
C ALA A 25 -23.38 32.72 -12.19
N GLU A 26 -22.23 32.18 -12.59
CA GLU A 26 -21.86 30.79 -12.34
C GLU A 26 -20.38 30.69 -11.99
N VAL A 27 -20.08 29.91 -10.95
CA VAL A 27 -18.74 29.46 -10.59
C VAL A 27 -18.57 28.05 -11.14
N ARG A 28 -17.48 27.81 -11.85
CA ARG A 28 -17.13 26.51 -12.42
C ARG A 28 -15.71 26.12 -12.03
N LEU A 29 -15.48 24.82 -11.99
CA LEU A 29 -14.14 24.24 -12.00
C LEU A 29 -13.90 23.60 -13.37
N LEU A 30 -12.78 23.92 -14.01
CA LEU A 30 -12.35 23.34 -15.27
C LEU A 30 -11.22 22.35 -15.01
N ASN A 31 -11.13 21.27 -15.81
CA ASN A 31 -9.97 20.39 -15.81
C ASN A 31 -8.82 20.92 -16.69
N GLY A 32 -7.71 20.18 -16.79
CA GLY A 32 -6.54 20.54 -17.58
C GLY A 32 -6.86 20.79 -19.06
N ALA A 33 -7.88 20.12 -19.61
CA ALA A 33 -8.35 20.33 -20.98
C ALA A 33 -9.37 21.49 -21.12
N ASN A 34 -9.54 22.31 -20.09
CA ASN A 34 -10.53 23.39 -20.03
C ASN A 34 -11.98 22.95 -20.20
N THR A 35 -12.27 21.71 -19.85
CA THR A 35 -13.64 21.20 -19.83
C THR A 35 -14.26 21.47 -18.46
N PRO A 36 -15.46 22.07 -18.39
CA PRO A 36 -16.18 22.21 -17.14
C PRO A 36 -16.45 20.86 -16.49
N LEU A 37 -16.22 20.78 -15.18
CA LEU A 37 -16.51 19.61 -14.38
C LEU A 37 -17.98 19.66 -13.91
N ASP A 38 -18.73 18.60 -14.18
CA ASP A 38 -20.08 18.42 -13.65
C ASP A 38 -19.97 17.68 -12.30
N PRO A 39 -20.31 18.29 -11.16
CA PRO A 39 -20.12 17.67 -9.85
C PRO A 39 -21.01 16.44 -9.62
N SER A 40 -22.02 16.21 -10.48
CA SER A 40 -22.84 15.00 -10.45
C SER A 40 -22.25 13.80 -11.20
N ARG A 41 -21.21 14.03 -12.02
CA ARG A 41 -20.60 13.00 -12.90
C ARG A 41 -19.10 12.90 -12.77
N ALA A 42 -18.44 13.96 -12.34
CA ALA A 42 -17.00 14.06 -12.21
C ALA A 42 -16.57 14.00 -10.76
N VAL A 43 -15.35 13.53 -10.56
CA VAL A 43 -14.63 13.59 -9.29
C VAL A 43 -13.23 14.11 -9.56
N LEU A 44 -12.65 14.77 -8.57
CA LEU A 44 -11.28 15.22 -8.61
C LEU A 44 -10.33 14.07 -8.25
N MET A 45 -9.14 14.09 -8.84
CA MET A 45 -8.07 13.14 -8.55
C MET A 45 -6.79 13.91 -8.26
N PRO A 46 -6.02 13.56 -7.22
CA PRO A 46 -4.69 14.14 -7.02
C PRO A 46 -3.77 13.86 -8.20
N SER A 47 -2.83 14.76 -8.46
CA SER A 47 -1.91 14.67 -9.60
C SER A 47 -0.88 13.55 -9.41
N LEU A 48 -0.46 12.92 -10.53
CA LEU A 48 0.71 12.01 -10.57
C LEU A 48 2.02 12.75 -10.88
N ARG A 49 1.96 14.07 -11.07
CA ARG A 49 3.09 14.90 -11.50
C ARG A 49 3.76 15.53 -10.30
N ILE A 50 5.05 15.82 -10.44
CA ILE A 50 5.80 16.58 -9.42
C ILE A 50 5.24 18.01 -9.43
N PRO A 51 4.98 18.66 -8.28
CA PRO A 51 4.20 19.90 -8.24
C PRO A 51 4.85 21.05 -9.00
N ASN A 52 6.19 21.13 -9.00
CA ASN A 52 6.95 22.24 -9.59
C ASN A 52 7.48 21.95 -11.01
N ASP A 53 7.01 20.87 -11.65
CA ASP A 53 7.42 20.51 -13.01
C ASP A 53 6.86 21.46 -14.08
N ALA A 54 7.38 21.35 -15.30
CA ALA A 54 6.96 22.19 -16.43
C ALA A 54 5.53 21.88 -16.92
N ALA A 55 4.90 20.81 -16.43
CA ALA A 55 3.53 20.47 -16.81
C ALA A 55 2.51 21.40 -16.13
N LEU A 56 2.84 21.98 -14.98
CA LEU A 56 2.02 23.00 -14.34
C LEU A 56 2.29 24.38 -15.00
N PRO A 57 1.32 24.95 -15.74
CA PRO A 57 1.56 26.20 -16.48
C PRO A 57 1.84 27.37 -15.52
N ARG A 58 3.06 27.89 -15.54
CA ARG A 58 3.47 29.05 -14.71
C ARG A 58 2.97 30.38 -15.27
N VAL A 59 2.82 30.45 -16.59
CA VAL A 59 2.29 31.63 -17.28
C VAL A 59 0.77 31.57 -17.23
N TRP A 60 0.16 32.72 -16.96
CA TRP A 60 -1.27 32.92 -17.13
C TRP A 60 -1.63 32.69 -18.60
N SER A 61 -2.15 31.50 -18.91
CA SER A 61 -2.63 31.15 -20.24
C SER A 61 -4.06 30.64 -20.17
N PHE A 62 -4.84 30.99 -21.19
CA PHE A 62 -6.16 30.43 -21.43
C PHE A 62 -6.10 29.05 -22.10
N ASP A 63 -4.91 28.59 -22.51
CA ASP A 63 -4.66 27.24 -23.00
C ASP A 63 -4.85 26.18 -21.91
N GLY A 64 -4.77 24.90 -22.28
CA GLY A 64 -4.88 23.79 -21.34
C GLY A 64 -3.58 23.52 -20.57
N SER A 65 -3.68 22.74 -19.50
CA SER A 65 -2.55 22.05 -18.86
C SER A 65 -2.28 20.73 -19.58
N SER A 66 -1.00 20.30 -19.58
CA SER A 66 -0.63 18.97 -20.07
C SER A 66 -0.97 17.86 -19.08
N ASP A 67 -1.22 18.18 -17.81
CA ASP A 67 -1.83 17.27 -16.84
C ASP A 67 -3.35 17.47 -16.85
N ALA A 68 -4.08 16.42 -17.23
CA ALA A 68 -5.54 16.43 -17.27
C ALA A 68 -6.18 16.60 -15.86
N ARG A 69 -5.42 16.36 -14.79
CA ARG A 69 -5.88 16.45 -13.39
C ARG A 69 -5.68 17.83 -12.78
N ASP A 70 -4.93 18.72 -13.41
CA ASP A 70 -4.86 20.10 -12.97
C ASP A 70 -6.25 20.75 -13.13
N VAL A 71 -6.59 21.67 -12.22
CA VAL A 71 -7.89 22.33 -12.20
C VAL A 71 -7.74 23.84 -12.19
N ARG A 72 -8.76 24.57 -12.63
CA ARG A 72 -8.82 26.02 -12.46
C ARG A 72 -10.24 26.53 -12.29
N ILE A 73 -10.36 27.66 -11.62
CA ILE A 73 -11.63 28.34 -11.40
C ILE A 73 -11.99 29.13 -12.66
N GLU A 74 -13.24 29.07 -13.08
CA GLU A 74 -13.83 29.94 -14.09
C GLU A 74 -15.09 30.60 -13.53
N LEU A 75 -15.19 31.91 -13.71
CA LEU A 75 -16.36 32.70 -13.40
C LEU A 75 -17.03 33.18 -14.69
N VAL A 76 -18.32 32.87 -14.84
CA VAL A 76 -19.16 33.31 -15.96
C VAL A 76 -20.22 34.25 -15.44
N GLY A 77 -20.37 35.45 -16.03
CA GLY A 77 -21.36 36.43 -15.59
C GLY A 77 -21.13 37.01 -14.18
N ILE A 78 -19.97 36.76 -13.56
CA ILE A 78 -19.58 37.31 -12.25
C ILE A 78 -18.43 38.29 -12.46
N ASP A 79 -18.55 39.47 -11.86
CA ASP A 79 -17.49 40.48 -11.84
C ASP A 79 -16.71 40.39 -10.53
N ALA A 80 -15.68 39.56 -10.52
CA ALA A 80 -14.75 39.40 -9.40
C ALA A 80 -13.33 39.19 -9.94
N ASP A 81 -12.36 39.73 -9.22
CA ASP A 81 -10.93 39.62 -9.45
C ASP A 81 -10.26 38.53 -8.58
N GLU A 82 -10.99 38.01 -7.59
CA GLU A 82 -10.54 36.94 -6.71
C GLU A 82 -11.67 35.91 -6.43
N ALA A 83 -11.26 34.70 -6.07
CA ALA A 83 -12.11 33.66 -5.52
C ALA A 83 -11.39 32.98 -4.34
N SER A 84 -12.13 32.26 -3.50
CA SER A 84 -11.53 31.34 -2.52
C SER A 84 -11.73 29.89 -2.95
N ILE A 85 -10.77 29.04 -2.59
CA ILE A 85 -10.88 27.58 -2.75
C ILE A 85 -10.37 26.87 -1.50
N GLU A 86 -11.11 25.86 -1.04
CA GLU A 86 -10.72 25.05 0.11
C GLU A 86 -11.00 23.58 -0.10
N SER A 87 -10.22 22.73 0.56
CA SER A 87 -10.49 21.29 0.73
C SER A 87 -11.02 21.06 2.13
N VAL A 88 -12.16 20.37 2.25
CA VAL A 88 -12.87 20.14 3.49
C VAL A 88 -13.07 18.63 3.66
N ASP A 89 -12.76 18.10 4.84
CA ASP A 89 -12.93 16.68 5.12
C ASP A 89 -14.42 16.30 5.34
N ALA A 90 -14.68 15.01 5.58
CA ALA A 90 -16.03 14.51 5.82
C ALA A 90 -16.70 15.07 7.09
N LEU A 91 -15.93 15.64 8.02
CA LEU A 91 -16.41 16.26 9.26
C LEU A 91 -16.64 17.77 9.10
N GLY A 92 -16.34 18.34 7.94
CA GLY A 92 -16.45 19.78 7.70
C GLY A 92 -15.21 20.57 8.15
N ILE A 93 -14.11 19.91 8.49
CA ILE A 93 -12.86 20.56 8.89
C ILE A 93 -12.07 20.92 7.62
N THR A 94 -11.72 22.20 7.49
CA THR A 94 -10.87 22.68 6.39
C THR A 94 -9.47 22.11 6.53
N ARG A 95 -9.03 21.31 5.55
CA ARG A 95 -7.67 20.77 5.45
C ARG A 95 -6.69 21.81 4.93
N HIS A 96 -7.11 22.54 3.91
CA HIS A 96 -6.30 23.57 3.25
C HIS A 96 -7.21 24.56 2.55
N ALA A 97 -6.85 25.84 2.60
CA ALA A 97 -7.60 26.90 1.96
C ALA A 97 -6.66 27.92 1.32
N GLN A 98 -7.07 28.42 0.17
CA GLN A 98 -6.53 29.64 -0.42
C GLN A 98 -7.65 30.68 -0.43
N GLU A 99 -7.53 31.67 0.44
CA GLU A 99 -8.53 32.74 0.58
C GLU A 99 -8.55 33.68 -0.63
N HIS A 100 -7.39 33.85 -1.26
CA HIS A 100 -7.16 34.79 -2.36
C HIS A 100 -6.58 34.09 -3.60
N VAL A 101 -7.45 33.52 -4.43
CA VAL A 101 -7.07 32.99 -5.75
C VAL A 101 -7.28 34.09 -6.78
N PRO A 102 -6.20 34.68 -7.33
CA PRO A 102 -6.33 35.74 -8.32
C PRO A 102 -7.02 35.23 -9.59
N LEU A 103 -7.82 36.09 -10.21
CA LEU A 103 -8.52 35.82 -11.45
C LEU A 103 -8.13 36.84 -12.52
N ARG A 104 -8.07 36.39 -13.77
CA ARG A 104 -7.85 37.26 -14.92
C ARG A 104 -8.99 37.16 -15.90
N ARG A 105 -9.48 38.32 -16.33
CA ARG A 105 -10.55 38.41 -17.32
C ARG A 105 -10.01 38.33 -18.73
N GLU A 106 -10.52 37.37 -19.51
CA GLU A 106 -10.29 37.30 -20.95
C GLU A 106 -11.56 36.75 -21.62
N ARG A 107 -11.91 37.29 -22.79
CA ARG A 107 -13.05 36.79 -23.61
C ARG A 107 -14.39 36.69 -22.84
N GLY A 108 -14.63 37.62 -21.92
CA GLY A 108 -15.89 37.71 -21.17
C GLY A 108 -15.97 36.85 -19.89
N VAL A 109 -14.97 36.01 -19.61
CA VAL A 109 -14.91 35.19 -18.38
C VAL A 109 -13.68 35.55 -17.54
N SER A 110 -13.75 35.31 -16.23
CA SER A 110 -12.59 35.43 -15.33
C SER A 110 -12.08 34.05 -14.96
N ARG A 111 -10.77 33.79 -15.08
CA ARG A 111 -10.16 32.49 -14.75
C ARG A 111 -8.97 32.62 -13.81
N SER A 112 -8.82 31.65 -12.91
CA SER A 112 -7.57 31.47 -12.16
C SER A 112 -6.51 30.83 -13.08
N ALA A 113 -5.25 30.81 -12.63
CA ALA A 113 -4.30 29.87 -13.22
C ALA A 113 -4.63 28.45 -12.75
N PHE A 114 -3.91 27.48 -13.30
CA PHE A 114 -4.06 26.10 -12.86
C PHE A 114 -3.55 25.90 -11.43
N LEU A 115 -4.32 25.11 -10.71
CA LEU A 115 -4.08 24.59 -9.38
C LEU A 115 -3.86 23.08 -9.52
N ARG A 116 -2.84 22.55 -8.86
CA ARG A 116 -2.58 21.13 -8.78
C ARG A 116 -3.07 20.58 -7.45
N LEU A 117 -3.81 19.47 -7.51
CA LEU A 117 -4.25 18.77 -6.31
C LEU A 117 -3.12 17.86 -5.81
N VAL A 118 -2.70 18.06 -4.57
CA VAL A 118 -1.59 17.34 -3.94
C VAL A 118 -2.05 16.69 -2.63
N THR A 119 -1.33 15.69 -2.14
CA THR A 119 -1.77 14.85 -1.01
C THR A 119 -0.80 14.85 0.18
N THR A 120 0.31 15.58 0.07
CA THR A 120 1.33 15.68 1.13
C THR A 120 1.68 17.15 1.37
N ASP A 121 2.06 17.48 2.61
CA ASP A 121 2.64 18.80 2.91
C ASP A 121 3.94 19.03 2.15
N LEU A 122 4.73 17.97 1.93
CA LEU A 122 5.96 18.02 1.12
C LEU A 122 5.70 18.54 -0.30
N ASP A 123 4.56 18.16 -0.89
CA ASP A 123 4.13 18.69 -2.18
C ASP A 123 3.62 20.13 -2.09
N ALA A 124 2.88 20.44 -1.02
CA ALA A 124 2.30 21.76 -0.80
C ALA A 124 3.38 22.83 -0.53
N GLU A 125 4.48 22.43 0.11
CA GLU A 125 5.63 23.26 0.47
C GLU A 125 6.73 23.27 -0.61
N ALA A 126 6.50 22.61 -1.75
CA ALA A 126 7.50 22.56 -2.81
C ALA A 126 7.87 23.99 -3.31
N PRO A 127 9.13 24.23 -3.70
CA PRO A 127 9.52 25.54 -4.23
C PRO A 127 8.70 25.94 -5.48
N ASP A 128 8.35 27.22 -5.58
CA ASP A 128 7.63 27.85 -6.69
C ASP A 128 6.18 27.35 -6.93
N VAL A 129 5.54 26.67 -5.98
CA VAL A 129 4.14 26.22 -6.12
C VAL A 129 3.15 26.88 -5.17
N THR A 130 3.60 27.85 -4.38
CA THR A 130 2.75 28.67 -3.52
C THR A 130 1.60 29.27 -4.35
N ASP A 131 0.37 29.16 -3.84
CA ASP A 131 -0.88 29.56 -4.51
C ASP A 131 -1.20 28.79 -5.82
N ARG A 132 -0.51 27.69 -6.08
CA ARG A 132 -0.69 26.81 -7.25
C ARG A 132 -1.03 25.38 -6.89
N VAL A 133 -1.20 25.09 -5.61
CA VAL A 133 -1.51 23.75 -5.10
C VAL A 133 -2.65 23.79 -4.08
N LEU A 134 -3.49 22.76 -4.11
CA LEU A 134 -4.50 22.53 -3.07
C LEU A 134 -4.21 21.17 -2.44
N LEU A 135 -3.88 21.16 -1.15
CA LEU A 135 -3.74 19.93 -0.39
C LEU A 135 -5.12 19.31 -0.17
N VAL A 136 -5.27 18.05 -0.58
CA VAL A 136 -6.52 17.29 -0.54
C VAL A 136 -6.28 15.88 -0.03
N ALA A 137 -7.32 15.25 0.52
CA ALA A 137 -7.38 13.81 0.73
C ALA A 137 -8.51 13.17 -0.09
N LEU A 138 -8.45 11.85 -0.26
CA LEU A 138 -9.54 11.11 -0.90
C LEU A 138 -10.83 11.24 -0.10
N GLY A 139 -11.95 11.49 -0.79
CA GLY A 139 -13.26 11.73 -0.18
C GLY A 139 -13.50 13.16 0.32
N ASP A 140 -12.49 14.04 0.32
CA ASP A 140 -12.67 15.46 0.65
C ASP A 140 -13.66 16.14 -0.33
N LEU A 141 -14.25 17.24 0.11
CA LEU A 141 -15.03 18.17 -0.70
C LEU A 141 -14.17 19.39 -1.03
N VAL A 142 -14.00 19.69 -2.31
CA VAL A 142 -13.40 20.94 -2.77
C VAL A 142 -14.50 21.97 -2.98
N ARG A 143 -14.43 23.07 -2.24
CA ARG A 143 -15.37 24.19 -2.29
C ARG A 143 -14.70 25.41 -2.91
N VAL A 144 -15.32 26.00 -3.91
CA VAL A 144 -14.92 27.27 -4.52
C VAL A 144 -16.00 28.30 -4.22
N THR A 145 -15.62 29.48 -3.74
CA THR A 145 -16.56 30.58 -3.49
C THR A 145 -16.11 31.86 -4.17
N ALA A 146 -17.01 32.53 -4.90
CA ALA A 146 -16.76 33.83 -5.51
C ALA A 146 -18.05 34.66 -5.51
N ALA A 147 -17.98 35.90 -5.05
CA ALA A 147 -19.13 36.82 -4.97
C ALA A 147 -20.40 36.20 -4.32
N GLY A 148 -20.22 35.36 -3.30
CA GLY A 148 -21.30 34.67 -2.59
C GLY A 148 -21.91 33.47 -3.33
N VAL A 149 -21.41 33.13 -4.52
CA VAL A 149 -21.76 31.90 -5.25
C VAL A 149 -20.75 30.81 -4.90
N THR A 150 -21.24 29.61 -4.60
CA THR A 150 -20.42 28.47 -4.20
C THR A 150 -20.57 27.32 -5.19
N TYR A 151 -19.45 26.68 -5.53
CA TYR A 151 -19.37 25.45 -6.30
C TYR A 151 -18.65 24.39 -5.47
N GLU A 152 -19.18 23.17 -5.44
CA GLU A 152 -18.61 22.07 -4.67
C GLU A 152 -18.44 20.82 -5.55
N ILE A 153 -17.30 20.15 -5.43
CA ILE A 153 -17.01 18.89 -6.12
C ILE A 153 -16.18 17.98 -5.21
N ARG A 154 -16.43 16.67 -5.28
CA ARG A 154 -15.72 15.69 -4.45
C ARG A 154 -14.38 15.31 -5.05
N VAL A 155 -13.38 15.10 -4.20
CA VAL A 155 -12.23 14.25 -4.50
C VAL A 155 -12.69 12.80 -4.48
N ALA A 156 -12.17 11.99 -5.38
CA ALA A 156 -12.59 10.60 -5.54
C ALA A 156 -12.58 9.86 -4.19
N PRO A 157 -13.59 9.00 -3.94
CA PRO A 157 -13.57 8.17 -2.74
C PRO A 157 -12.42 7.16 -2.82
N PRO A 158 -11.87 6.73 -1.68
CA PRO A 158 -10.81 5.74 -1.67
C PRO A 158 -11.32 4.38 -2.14
N ARG A 159 -10.53 3.73 -3.01
CA ARG A 159 -10.56 2.27 -3.13
C ARG A 159 -9.76 1.69 -1.98
N ARG A 160 -10.35 0.78 -1.22
CA ARG A 160 -9.72 0.25 -0.02
C ARG A 160 -8.91 -1.00 -0.33
N ALA A 161 -7.64 -0.98 0.09
CA ALA A 161 -6.85 -2.17 0.32
C ALA A 161 -6.80 -2.43 1.83
N ARG A 162 -7.07 -3.66 2.26
CA ARG A 162 -7.15 -3.97 3.69
C ARG A 162 -5.76 -4.25 4.23
N LEU A 163 -5.38 -3.55 5.30
CA LEU A 163 -4.14 -3.79 6.03
C LEU A 163 -4.41 -4.39 7.41
N ARG A 164 -3.46 -5.18 7.88
CA ARG A 164 -3.37 -5.63 9.26
C ARG A 164 -1.92 -5.53 9.70
N MET A 165 -1.66 -4.91 10.85
CA MET A 165 -0.31 -4.68 11.34
C MET A 165 -0.02 -5.49 12.60
N ARG A 166 1.15 -6.11 12.64
CA ARG A 166 1.63 -6.91 13.76
C ARG A 166 3.03 -6.45 14.13
N ILE A 167 3.18 -5.92 15.33
CA ILE A 167 4.45 -5.39 15.82
C ILE A 167 5.07 -6.47 16.69
N VAL A 168 6.12 -7.10 16.19
CA VAL A 168 6.73 -8.27 16.82
C VAL A 168 7.67 -7.80 17.92
N ARG A 169 7.61 -8.42 19.09
CA ARG A 169 8.62 -8.22 20.16
C ARG A 169 9.87 -9.02 19.82
N ASN A 170 11.03 -8.60 20.32
CA ASN A 170 12.25 -9.40 20.14
C ASN A 170 12.21 -10.71 20.93
N ASP A 171 11.63 -10.64 22.12
CA ASP A 171 11.50 -11.75 23.05
C ASP A 171 10.05 -11.83 23.53
N VAL A 172 9.63 -13.02 23.96
CA VAL A 172 8.33 -13.23 24.59
C VAL A 172 8.19 -12.34 25.83
N GLY A 173 7.16 -11.48 25.86
CA GLY A 173 6.94 -10.50 26.93
C GLY A 173 7.95 -9.35 26.98
N GLY A 174 8.89 -9.28 26.02
CA GLY A 174 9.89 -8.22 25.88
C GLY A 174 9.29 -6.88 25.46
N ARG A 175 10.09 -5.94 24.96
CA ARG A 175 9.56 -4.67 24.40
C ARG A 175 9.12 -4.87 22.94
N PRO A 176 8.15 -4.09 22.43
CA PRO A 176 7.81 -4.11 21.01
C PRO A 176 8.99 -3.66 20.16
N ALA A 177 9.05 -4.11 18.90
CA ALA A 177 10.10 -3.71 17.95
C ALA A 177 10.25 -2.19 17.80
N ILE A 178 9.18 -1.41 17.99
CA ILE A 178 9.17 0.05 17.87
C ILE A 178 8.48 0.70 19.07
N GLY A 179 8.68 2.00 19.27
CA GLY A 179 7.91 2.82 20.22
C GLY A 179 8.18 2.59 21.71
N GLY A 180 8.87 1.52 22.10
CA GLY A 180 9.25 1.24 23.50
C GLY A 180 8.14 0.62 24.36
N ASP A 181 6.89 1.00 24.14
CA ASP A 181 5.68 0.41 24.71
C ASP A 181 4.58 0.17 23.65
N GLU A 182 3.54 -0.59 24.00
CA GLU A 182 2.51 -0.99 23.03
C GLU A 182 1.70 0.19 22.46
N ALA A 183 1.42 1.20 23.29
CA ALA A 183 0.61 2.34 22.90
C ALA A 183 1.36 3.20 21.87
N ARG A 184 2.64 3.50 22.14
CA ARG A 184 3.49 4.24 21.20
C ARG A 184 3.80 3.41 19.96
N ALA A 185 3.99 2.10 20.10
CA ALA A 185 4.17 1.21 18.95
C ALA A 185 2.96 1.24 18.01
N ALA A 186 1.75 1.14 18.55
CA ALA A 186 0.52 1.23 17.76
C ALA A 186 0.35 2.63 17.12
N ALA A 187 0.67 3.71 17.85
CA ALA A 187 0.63 5.06 17.30
C ALA A 187 1.59 5.23 16.10
N LEU A 188 2.82 4.72 16.19
CA LEU A 188 3.78 4.76 15.10
C LEU A 188 3.33 3.93 13.89
N ALA A 189 2.75 2.75 14.10
CA ALA A 189 2.20 1.93 13.03
C ALA A 189 1.06 2.65 12.27
N ARG A 190 0.15 3.30 13.00
CA ARG A 190 -0.92 4.12 12.41
C ARG A 190 -0.40 5.35 11.66
N GLU A 191 0.65 5.97 12.17
CA GLU A 191 1.33 7.07 11.47
C GLU A 191 1.87 6.61 10.12
N GLN A 192 2.44 5.40 10.02
CA GLN A 192 2.90 4.87 8.73
C GLN A 192 1.76 4.63 7.75
N VAL A 193 0.58 4.19 8.22
CA VAL A 193 -0.59 4.05 7.35
C VAL A 193 -1.12 5.42 6.90
N THR A 194 -1.01 6.45 7.75
CA THR A 194 -1.30 7.83 7.34
C THR A 194 -0.39 8.25 6.19
N ILE A 195 0.92 8.02 6.33
CA ILE A 195 1.93 8.33 5.30
C ILE A 195 1.66 7.53 4.01
N ALA A 196 1.32 6.25 4.12
CA ALA A 196 0.99 5.42 2.96
C ALA A 196 -0.28 5.92 2.24
N ASN A 197 -1.31 6.33 2.99
CA ASN A 197 -2.52 6.94 2.43
C ASN A 197 -2.20 8.20 1.63
N GLU A 198 -1.30 9.06 2.11
CA GLU A 198 -0.90 10.28 1.40
C GLU A 198 -0.29 9.98 0.03
N VAL A 199 0.62 9.00 -0.06
CA VAL A 199 1.26 8.65 -1.33
C VAL A 199 0.29 7.94 -2.27
N TRP A 200 -0.47 6.97 -1.77
CA TRP A 200 -1.38 6.16 -2.59
C TRP A 200 -2.66 6.88 -3.02
N ALA A 201 -2.97 8.02 -2.41
CA ALA A 201 -4.09 8.88 -2.79
C ALA A 201 -4.02 9.34 -4.26
N GLN A 202 -2.83 9.50 -4.82
CA GLN A 202 -2.65 9.83 -6.25
C GLN A 202 -3.21 8.74 -7.20
N CYS A 203 -3.31 7.50 -6.71
CA CYS A 203 -3.94 6.39 -7.39
C CYS A 203 -5.41 6.18 -6.98
N GLY A 204 -5.97 6.98 -6.07
CA GLY A 204 -7.32 6.78 -5.55
C GLY A 204 -7.43 5.55 -4.64
N ILE A 205 -6.31 5.15 -4.03
CA ILE A 205 -6.23 4.02 -3.12
C ILE A 205 -6.00 4.54 -1.70
N GLY A 206 -6.67 3.93 -0.74
CA GLY A 206 -6.44 4.14 0.69
C GLY A 206 -6.49 2.83 1.45
N PHE A 207 -6.00 2.87 2.68
CA PHE A 207 -5.88 1.74 3.59
C PHE A 207 -6.86 1.83 4.77
N GLY A 208 -7.83 2.75 4.67
CA GLY A 208 -8.83 3.06 5.71
C GLY A 208 -8.35 4.12 6.71
N ASP A 209 -9.20 4.38 7.71
CA ASP A 209 -8.85 5.23 8.85
C ASP A 209 -7.77 4.52 9.70
N PRO A 210 -6.59 5.15 9.90
CA PRO A 210 -5.56 4.60 10.77
C PRO A 210 -6.04 4.27 12.19
N LEU A 211 -7.04 4.98 12.73
CA LEU A 211 -7.58 4.70 14.06
C LEU A 211 -8.39 3.40 14.12
N GLU A 212 -9.02 3.00 13.00
CA GLU A 212 -9.77 1.75 12.87
C GLU A 212 -8.91 0.55 12.45
N LEU A 213 -7.63 0.79 12.16
CA LEU A 213 -6.71 -0.25 11.71
C LEU A 213 -6.50 -1.33 12.77
N ASP A 214 -6.50 -2.59 12.33
CA ASP A 214 -6.12 -3.74 13.16
C ASP A 214 -4.60 -3.72 13.38
N VAL A 215 -4.20 -3.18 14.54
CA VAL A 215 -2.81 -3.13 15.01
C VAL A 215 -2.69 -3.89 16.32
N ALA A 216 -1.76 -4.85 16.38
CA ALA A 216 -1.47 -5.58 17.61
C ALA A 216 0.03 -5.74 17.82
N VAL A 217 0.47 -5.65 19.07
CA VAL A 217 1.80 -6.10 19.47
C VAL A 217 1.73 -7.59 19.79
N VAL A 218 2.65 -8.37 19.24
CA VAL A 218 2.68 -9.83 19.38
C VAL A 218 4.05 -10.32 19.81
N ASP A 219 4.06 -11.42 20.56
CA ASP A 219 5.30 -12.14 20.85
C ASP A 219 5.83 -12.84 19.59
N PRO A 220 7.16 -13.04 19.48
CA PRO A 220 7.70 -13.91 18.44
C PRO A 220 7.14 -15.33 18.66
N PRO A 221 6.84 -16.07 17.59
CA PRO A 221 6.24 -17.39 17.74
C PRO A 221 7.23 -18.38 18.34
N SER A 222 6.72 -19.32 19.14
CA SER A 222 7.50 -20.50 19.53
C SER A 222 7.85 -21.33 18.29
N ALA A 223 8.85 -22.21 18.45
CA ALA A 223 9.30 -23.17 17.45
C ALA A 223 8.18 -24.16 17.05
N SER A 224 7.22 -23.70 16.26
CA SER A 224 5.94 -24.38 15.97
C SER A 224 5.87 -24.91 14.55
N MET A 225 6.96 -24.78 13.79
CA MET A 225 7.06 -25.22 12.40
C MET A 225 8.26 -26.15 12.21
N LEU A 226 8.06 -27.19 11.40
CA LEU A 226 9.13 -28.00 10.83
C LEU A 226 9.30 -27.65 9.36
N SER A 227 10.52 -27.72 8.86
CA SER A 227 10.80 -27.67 7.42
C SER A 227 11.48 -28.95 6.95
N VAL A 228 11.11 -29.40 5.74
CA VAL A 228 11.62 -30.59 5.08
C VAL A 228 12.31 -30.16 3.78
N ALA A 229 13.59 -30.54 3.63
CA ALA A 229 14.46 -30.18 2.52
C ALA A 229 14.54 -28.67 2.27
N ASP A 230 14.62 -27.88 3.35
CA ASP A 230 14.81 -26.44 3.24
C ASP A 230 16.04 -26.12 2.36
N VAL A 231 15.90 -25.12 1.50
CA VAL A 231 16.84 -24.70 0.46
C VAL A 231 17.03 -25.69 -0.69
N ASP A 232 17.32 -26.97 -0.43
CA ASP A 232 17.78 -27.90 -1.50
C ASP A 232 16.67 -28.70 -2.20
N GLY A 233 15.51 -28.90 -1.57
CA GLY A 233 14.41 -29.66 -2.16
C GLY A 233 14.71 -31.12 -2.45
N LEU A 234 15.74 -31.72 -1.84
CA LEU A 234 16.13 -33.09 -2.15
C LEU A 234 15.08 -34.12 -1.70
N PRO A 235 14.81 -35.17 -2.51
CA PRO A 235 13.97 -36.27 -2.08
C PRO A 235 14.67 -37.10 -0.99
N ALA A 236 13.89 -37.82 -0.20
CA ALA A 236 14.41 -38.71 0.83
C ALA A 236 15.22 -39.86 0.23
N ARG A 237 16.34 -40.19 0.87
CA ARG A 237 17.05 -41.44 0.57
C ARG A 237 16.26 -42.65 1.04
N GLY A 238 15.50 -42.47 2.13
CA GLY A 238 14.67 -43.49 2.76
C GLY A 238 15.38 -44.30 3.83
N GLY A 239 14.58 -44.95 4.69
CA GLY A 239 15.08 -45.72 5.83
C GLY A 239 15.56 -44.85 7.00
N GLY A 240 15.55 -43.53 6.84
CA GLY A 240 15.75 -42.57 7.92
C GLY A 240 14.54 -42.51 8.85
N VAL A 241 14.73 -41.93 10.02
CA VAL A 241 13.68 -41.77 11.03
C VAL A 241 13.67 -40.34 11.53
N ILE A 242 12.49 -39.74 11.57
CA ILE A 242 12.24 -38.42 12.12
C ILE A 242 11.68 -38.58 13.54
N ARG A 243 12.31 -37.92 14.52
CA ARG A 243 11.92 -37.95 15.94
C ARG A 243 11.83 -36.54 16.51
N MET A 244 10.72 -36.26 17.18
CA MET A 244 10.46 -34.96 17.78
C MET A 244 9.51 -35.09 18.98
N ARG A 245 9.47 -34.02 19.77
CA ARG A 245 8.46 -33.80 20.79
C ARG A 245 7.66 -32.55 20.45
N VAL A 246 6.39 -32.53 20.83
CA VAL A 246 5.53 -31.36 20.74
C VAL A 246 4.94 -31.11 22.11
N ASP A 247 5.18 -29.92 22.66
CA ASP A 247 4.85 -29.57 24.06
C ASP A 247 5.39 -30.62 25.06
N GLY A 248 6.62 -31.07 24.83
CA GLY A 248 7.26 -32.09 25.65
C GLY A 248 6.68 -33.50 25.49
N ARG A 249 5.70 -33.73 24.60
CA ARG A 249 5.17 -35.07 24.28
C ARG A 249 5.88 -35.66 23.06
N ALA A 250 6.46 -36.85 23.21
CA ALA A 250 7.05 -37.59 22.10
C ALA A 250 5.99 -37.93 21.03
N ILE A 251 6.32 -37.64 19.77
CA ILE A 251 5.51 -38.03 18.61
C ILE A 251 6.03 -39.38 18.10
N PRO A 252 5.15 -40.34 17.72
CA PRO A 252 5.60 -41.59 17.13
C PRO A 252 6.54 -41.35 15.94
N ALA A 253 7.65 -42.08 15.95
CA ALA A 253 8.71 -41.90 14.96
C ALA A 253 8.19 -42.09 13.52
N ILE A 254 8.61 -41.22 12.61
CA ILE A 254 8.19 -41.25 11.20
C ILE A 254 9.34 -41.76 10.34
N THR A 255 9.14 -42.87 9.62
CA THR A 255 10.15 -43.40 8.70
C THR A 255 10.08 -42.69 7.36
N THR A 256 11.23 -42.21 6.86
CA THR A 256 11.32 -41.64 5.50
C THR A 256 11.27 -42.75 4.45
N ARG A 257 10.58 -42.49 3.34
CA ARG A 257 10.45 -43.45 2.23
C ARG A 257 11.46 -43.12 1.13
N PRO A 258 12.12 -44.10 0.51
CA PRO A 258 13.01 -43.84 -0.61
C PRO A 258 12.31 -43.08 -1.74
N GLY A 259 12.93 -42.01 -2.22
CA GLY A 259 12.40 -41.17 -3.30
C GLY A 259 11.25 -40.24 -2.90
N ALA A 260 10.84 -40.19 -1.63
CA ALA A 260 9.73 -39.34 -1.22
C ALA A 260 10.09 -37.85 -1.40
N ARG A 261 9.22 -37.12 -2.09
CA ARG A 261 9.33 -35.66 -2.23
C ARG A 261 9.14 -34.98 -0.87
N PRO A 262 9.68 -33.77 -0.67
CA PRO A 262 9.56 -33.07 0.61
C PRO A 262 8.11 -32.95 1.12
N VAL A 263 7.16 -32.65 0.24
CA VAL A 263 5.72 -32.57 0.58
C VAL A 263 5.15 -33.91 1.07
N GLU A 264 5.62 -35.04 0.55
CA GLU A 264 5.15 -36.37 0.97
C GLU A 264 5.63 -36.71 2.38
N THR A 265 6.88 -36.37 2.70
CA THR A 265 7.43 -36.47 4.06
C THR A 265 6.68 -35.54 5.01
N ALA A 266 6.43 -34.29 4.61
CA ALA A 266 5.66 -33.33 5.40
C ALA A 266 4.23 -33.81 5.70
N LEU A 267 3.54 -34.42 4.72
CA LEU A 267 2.23 -35.04 4.92
C LEU A 267 2.26 -36.23 5.89
N ALA A 268 3.35 -37.02 5.88
CA ALA A 268 3.55 -38.10 6.83
C ALA A 268 3.73 -37.57 8.27
N ILE A 269 4.54 -36.51 8.44
CA ILE A 269 4.71 -35.80 9.71
C ILE A 269 3.37 -35.24 10.20
N ALA A 270 2.64 -34.52 9.35
CA ALA A 270 1.33 -33.95 9.70
C ALA A 270 0.32 -35.02 10.11
N THR A 271 0.34 -36.18 9.45
CA THR A 271 -0.51 -37.33 9.83
C THR A 271 -0.18 -37.84 11.24
N ALA A 272 1.10 -37.97 11.58
CA ALA A 272 1.53 -38.38 12.92
C ALA A 272 1.09 -37.36 13.99
N LEU A 273 1.26 -36.07 13.73
CA LEU A 273 0.83 -34.97 14.61
C LEU A 273 -0.68 -34.95 14.83
N ARG A 274 -1.48 -35.10 13.76
CA ARG A 274 -2.95 -35.16 13.85
C ARG A 274 -3.43 -36.35 14.66
N ARG A 275 -2.78 -37.51 14.53
CA ARG A 275 -3.03 -38.69 15.38
C ARG A 275 -2.71 -38.41 16.85
N ALA A 276 -1.68 -37.60 17.11
CA ALA A 276 -1.35 -37.10 18.45
C ALA A 276 -2.28 -35.97 18.95
N ARG A 277 -3.33 -35.62 18.19
CA ARG A 277 -4.38 -34.62 18.48
C ARG A 277 -4.02 -33.15 18.27
N PHE A 278 -2.88 -32.87 17.62
CA PHE A 278 -2.52 -31.52 17.17
C PHE A 278 -3.20 -31.15 15.85
N VAL A 279 -3.25 -29.85 15.56
CA VAL A 279 -3.61 -29.31 14.25
C VAL A 279 -2.31 -29.12 13.48
N ALA A 280 -2.15 -29.80 12.34
CA ALA A 280 -0.97 -29.67 11.50
C ALA A 280 -1.39 -29.27 10.08
N ARG A 281 -0.79 -28.22 9.54
CA ARG A 281 -0.99 -27.73 8.16
C ARG A 281 0.31 -27.90 7.40
N VAL A 282 0.21 -28.37 6.16
CA VAL A 282 1.36 -28.57 5.28
C VAL A 282 1.31 -27.52 4.20
N PHE A 283 2.47 -26.94 3.93
CA PHE A 283 2.67 -25.97 2.88
C PHE A 283 3.80 -26.45 1.99
N GLU A 284 3.58 -26.48 0.69
CA GLU A 284 4.65 -26.71 -0.28
C GLU A 284 5.20 -25.34 -0.67
N ASN A 285 6.52 -25.20 -0.61
CA ASN A 285 7.19 -23.94 -0.92
C ASN A 285 7.76 -24.02 -2.33
N GLU A 286 7.84 -22.87 -3.00
CA GLU A 286 8.51 -22.74 -4.28
C GLU A 286 9.98 -23.15 -4.21
N ARG A 287 10.49 -23.62 -5.35
CA ARG A 287 11.89 -24.00 -5.51
C ARG A 287 12.76 -22.75 -5.38
N THR A 288 13.76 -22.79 -4.52
CA THR A 288 14.82 -21.77 -4.52
C THR A 288 15.59 -21.83 -5.85
N GLU A 289 16.31 -20.77 -6.23
CA GLU A 289 16.96 -20.74 -7.55
C GLU A 289 17.93 -21.94 -7.76
N ASN A 290 18.66 -22.35 -6.71
CA ASN A 290 19.60 -23.48 -6.72
C ASN A 290 19.02 -24.81 -6.18
N GLY A 291 17.76 -24.84 -5.75
CA GLY A 291 17.13 -26.04 -5.23
C GLY A 291 16.91 -27.10 -6.32
N ALA A 292 17.04 -28.37 -5.98
CA ALA A 292 16.72 -29.48 -6.87
C ALA A 292 15.20 -29.59 -7.13
N ASP A 293 14.37 -29.28 -6.13
CA ASP A 293 12.91 -29.26 -6.21
C ASP A 293 12.32 -28.33 -5.11
N ARG A 294 11.00 -28.32 -4.97
CA ARG A 294 10.23 -27.64 -3.92
C ARG A 294 10.54 -28.20 -2.52
N SER A 295 10.52 -27.33 -1.51
CA SER A 295 10.58 -27.76 -0.09
C SER A 295 9.17 -27.80 0.51
N ALA A 296 9.02 -28.25 1.76
CA ALA A 296 7.73 -28.21 2.43
C ALA A 296 7.86 -27.91 3.92
N ASP A 297 6.90 -27.16 4.46
CA ASP A 297 6.82 -26.89 5.89
C ASP A 297 5.57 -27.51 6.52
N VAL A 298 5.67 -27.79 7.82
CA VAL A 298 4.58 -28.30 8.65
C VAL A 298 4.40 -27.36 9.83
N VAL A 299 3.36 -26.52 9.78
CA VAL A 299 2.98 -25.64 10.89
C VAL A 299 2.05 -26.39 11.84
N VAL A 300 2.36 -26.32 13.12
CA VAL A 300 1.69 -27.10 14.16
C VAL A 300 1.07 -26.17 15.20
N ARG A 301 -0.19 -26.43 15.53
CA ARG A 301 -0.95 -25.70 16.54
C ARG A 301 -1.69 -26.67 17.46
N ARG A 302 -2.07 -26.17 18.63
CA ARG A 302 -3.09 -26.81 19.46
C ARG A 302 -4.46 -26.63 18.81
N ARG A 303 -5.45 -27.37 19.31
CA ARG A 303 -6.84 -27.31 18.81
C ARG A 303 -7.54 -25.99 19.07
N ASP A 304 -7.08 -25.25 20.08
CA ASP A 304 -7.54 -23.90 20.40
C ASP A 304 -6.87 -22.81 19.54
N GLY A 305 -5.97 -23.19 18.62
CA GLY A 305 -5.26 -22.26 17.74
C GLY A 305 -3.94 -21.74 18.30
N SER A 306 -3.62 -22.00 19.57
CA SER A 306 -2.34 -21.57 20.17
C SER A 306 -1.13 -22.32 19.58
N PHE A 307 0.03 -21.65 19.58
CA PHE A 307 1.29 -22.26 19.12
C PHE A 307 1.78 -23.34 20.09
N VAL A 308 2.36 -24.39 19.51
CA VAL A 308 3.07 -25.43 20.25
C VAL A 308 4.58 -25.16 20.25
N THR A 309 5.32 -25.85 21.09
CA THR A 309 6.78 -25.91 20.98
C THR A 309 7.22 -27.28 20.49
N ILE A 310 7.90 -27.31 19.35
CA ILE A 310 8.53 -28.50 18.78
C ILE A 310 9.97 -28.54 19.28
N THR A 311 10.39 -29.68 19.80
CA THR A 311 11.78 -29.92 20.20
C THR A 311 12.27 -31.24 19.64
N ARG A 312 13.58 -31.44 19.67
CA ARG A 312 14.16 -32.77 19.43
C ARG A 312 13.73 -33.75 20.53
N ASP A 313 13.74 -35.03 20.18
CA ASP A 313 13.51 -36.11 21.15
C ASP A 313 14.82 -36.42 21.87
N ASP A 314 15.05 -35.69 22.97
CA ASP A 314 16.28 -35.71 23.76
C ASP A 314 17.53 -35.50 22.87
N ASP A 315 18.56 -36.34 23.02
CA ASP A 315 19.82 -36.25 22.27
C ASP A 315 19.74 -36.83 20.84
N ALA A 316 18.58 -37.36 20.43
CA ALA A 316 18.45 -37.94 19.10
C ALA A 316 18.45 -36.85 18.01
N PRO A 317 19.10 -37.09 16.85
CA PRO A 317 18.98 -36.18 15.72
C PRO A 317 17.52 -36.14 15.25
N LEU A 318 17.07 -34.94 14.84
CA LEU A 318 15.70 -34.72 14.38
C LEU A 318 15.32 -35.62 13.20
N SER A 319 16.27 -35.85 12.28
CA SER A 319 16.16 -36.79 11.18
C SER A 319 17.46 -37.57 11.02
N THR A 320 17.36 -38.88 10.75
CA THR A 320 18.50 -39.72 10.37
C THR A 320 18.53 -40.02 8.86
N ASP A 321 17.67 -39.39 8.05
CA ASP A 321 17.78 -39.50 6.59
C ASP A 321 19.03 -38.76 6.12
N ALA A 322 19.91 -39.46 5.42
CA ALA A 322 21.21 -38.93 5.00
C ALA A 322 21.12 -37.90 3.85
N GLN A 323 19.94 -37.72 3.25
CA GLN A 323 19.75 -36.85 2.09
C GLN A 323 18.71 -35.75 2.36
N GLN A 324 17.53 -36.12 2.86
CA GLN A 324 16.46 -35.15 3.11
C GLN A 324 16.53 -34.61 4.53
N ARG A 325 17.05 -33.38 4.65
CA ARG A 325 17.13 -32.68 5.95
C ARG A 325 15.75 -32.32 6.47
N VAL A 326 15.60 -32.37 7.78
CA VAL A 326 14.45 -31.82 8.49
C VAL A 326 14.98 -30.88 9.56
N SER A 327 14.37 -29.70 9.68
CA SER A 327 14.76 -28.66 10.62
C SER A 327 13.56 -28.22 11.45
N ILE A 328 13.78 -27.87 12.72
CA ILE A 328 12.82 -27.09 13.49
C ILE A 328 13.08 -25.63 13.13
N ALA A 329 12.03 -24.92 12.75
CA ALA A 329 12.10 -23.50 12.45
C ALA A 329 11.93 -22.71 13.75
N GLU A 330 12.95 -21.95 14.10
CA GLU A 330 12.98 -21.06 15.27
C GLU A 330 13.02 -19.62 14.75
N VAL A 331 12.37 -18.72 15.48
CA VAL A 331 12.43 -17.28 15.23
C VAL A 331 13.23 -16.69 16.39
N ASP A 332 14.42 -16.18 16.08
CA ASP A 332 15.32 -15.54 17.03
C ASP A 332 15.60 -14.12 16.53
N LEU A 333 14.87 -13.15 17.08
CA LEU A 333 15.04 -11.74 16.72
C LEU A 333 16.15 -11.05 17.52
N GLY A 334 16.98 -11.82 18.24
CA GLY A 334 18.09 -11.30 19.04
C GLY A 334 19.22 -10.69 18.20
N ASP A 335 19.45 -11.21 17.00
CA ASP A 335 20.40 -10.69 16.01
C ASP A 335 19.72 -10.10 14.75
N GLY A 336 18.40 -9.91 14.81
CA GLY A 336 17.57 -9.43 13.71
C GLY A 336 16.98 -10.57 12.89
N LEU A 337 15.89 -10.28 12.17
CA LEU A 337 15.25 -11.26 11.29
C LEU A 337 16.14 -11.54 10.08
N ARG A 338 16.40 -12.81 9.78
CA ARG A 338 17.19 -13.17 8.60
C ARG A 338 16.44 -12.88 7.30
N GLU A 339 16.88 -11.84 6.59
CA GLU A 339 16.39 -11.46 5.27
C GLU A 339 16.63 -12.53 4.19
N PHE A 340 15.73 -12.61 3.21
CA PHE A 340 16.00 -13.36 1.99
C PHE A 340 17.00 -12.64 1.08
N ASP A 341 17.86 -13.41 0.44
CA ASP A 341 18.65 -12.96 -0.70
C ASP A 341 17.91 -13.28 -2.02
N ASN A 342 18.53 -12.96 -3.15
CA ASN A 342 17.95 -13.26 -4.47
C ASN A 342 17.66 -14.77 -4.66
N MET A 343 18.40 -15.65 -3.97
CA MET A 343 18.25 -17.10 -4.08
C MET A 343 16.95 -17.60 -3.45
N ALA A 344 16.52 -16.94 -2.38
CA ALA A 344 15.36 -17.31 -1.58
C ALA A 344 14.17 -16.35 -1.77
N ALA A 345 14.23 -15.33 -2.62
CA ALA A 345 13.18 -14.30 -2.75
C ALA A 345 11.76 -14.84 -3.03
N LEU A 346 11.63 -15.94 -3.79
CA LEU A 346 10.33 -16.58 -4.06
C LEU A 346 9.83 -17.47 -2.91
N THR A 347 10.73 -17.88 -2.03
CA THR A 347 10.47 -18.86 -0.97
C THR A 347 10.41 -18.21 0.41
N GLY A 348 11.17 -17.15 0.65
CA GLY A 348 11.53 -16.65 1.97
C GLY A 348 12.53 -17.55 2.68
N THR A 349 13.24 -17.01 3.67
CA THR A 349 14.09 -17.79 4.58
C THR A 349 13.25 -18.68 5.49
N LEU A 350 13.88 -19.68 6.11
CA LEU A 350 13.20 -20.55 7.07
C LEU A 350 12.59 -19.76 8.23
N GLU A 351 13.28 -18.73 8.69
CA GLU A 351 12.87 -17.89 9.79
C GLU A 351 11.68 -16.97 9.41
N GLU A 352 11.74 -16.33 8.25
CA GLU A 352 10.63 -15.52 7.72
C GLU A 352 9.37 -16.36 7.55
N ARG A 353 9.47 -17.56 6.95
CA ARG A 353 8.33 -18.47 6.82
C ARG A 353 7.78 -18.89 8.18
N ALA A 354 8.64 -19.12 9.17
CA ALA A 354 8.22 -19.45 10.53
C ALA A 354 7.46 -18.29 11.19
N LEU A 355 7.98 -17.07 11.06
CA LEU A 355 7.38 -15.86 11.60
C LEU A 355 6.02 -15.58 10.94
N VAL A 356 6.02 -15.51 9.61
CA VAL A 356 4.85 -15.13 8.81
C VAL A 356 3.72 -16.15 8.99
N ARG A 357 3.98 -17.44 8.77
CA ARG A 357 2.92 -18.48 8.85
C ARG A 357 2.40 -18.69 10.26
N ALA A 358 3.15 -18.25 11.27
CA ALA A 358 2.65 -18.21 12.62
C ALA A 358 1.68 -17.03 12.81
N ILE A 359 2.06 -15.82 12.39
CA ILE A 359 1.33 -14.61 12.75
C ILE A 359 0.14 -14.32 11.83
N THR A 360 0.26 -14.62 10.53
CA THR A 360 -0.78 -14.33 9.54
C THR A 360 -1.86 -15.41 9.50
N ASP A 361 -3.05 -15.06 9.00
CA ASP A 361 -4.18 -15.98 8.80
C ASP A 361 -4.36 -16.43 7.34
N GLU A 362 -3.45 -16.01 6.45
CA GLU A 362 -3.48 -16.29 5.01
C GLU A 362 -4.75 -15.78 4.29
N ASP A 363 -5.42 -14.74 4.82
CA ASP A 363 -6.47 -14.05 4.08
C ASP A 363 -5.87 -13.30 2.89
N GLU A 364 -6.08 -13.84 1.68
CA GLU A 364 -5.62 -13.24 0.42
C GLU A 364 -6.14 -11.81 0.18
N ARG A 365 -7.17 -11.36 0.91
CA ARG A 365 -7.72 -10.00 0.79
C ARG A 365 -7.08 -9.00 1.75
N THR A 366 -6.22 -9.47 2.64
CA THR A 366 -5.55 -8.64 3.65
C THR A 366 -4.06 -8.63 3.35
N ILE A 367 -3.46 -7.44 3.34
CA ILE A 367 -2.01 -7.31 3.33
C ILE A 367 -1.55 -7.26 4.80
N ASP A 368 -0.75 -8.25 5.18
CA ASP A 368 -0.16 -8.35 6.50
C ASP A 368 1.15 -7.59 6.56
N VAL A 369 1.26 -6.64 7.49
CA VAL A 369 2.49 -5.89 7.73
C VAL A 369 3.06 -6.30 9.08
N LEU A 370 4.21 -6.95 9.07
CA LEU A 370 4.92 -7.34 10.28
C LEU A 370 6.08 -6.37 10.51
N VAL A 371 6.07 -5.71 11.66
CA VAL A 371 7.14 -4.81 12.08
C VAL A 371 8.10 -5.59 12.98
N VAL A 372 9.35 -5.70 12.55
CA VAL A 372 10.45 -6.33 13.29
C VAL A 372 11.47 -5.27 13.72
N SER A 373 12.37 -5.63 14.65
CA SER A 373 13.37 -4.67 15.13
C SER A 373 14.38 -4.31 14.04
N GLU A 374 15.01 -5.30 13.44
CA GLU A 374 16.01 -5.14 12.38
C GLU A 374 16.09 -6.42 11.56
N PHE A 375 16.72 -6.32 10.39
CA PHE A 375 17.14 -7.46 9.58
C PHE A 375 18.61 -7.78 9.87
N THR A 376 19.01 -9.06 9.87
CA THR A 376 20.36 -9.49 10.28
C THR A 376 21.50 -8.81 9.50
N GLY A 377 21.33 -8.63 8.19
CA GLY A 377 22.32 -7.97 7.33
C GLY A 377 22.30 -6.45 7.46
N ARG A 378 21.24 -5.88 8.04
CA ARG A 378 21.03 -4.42 8.20
C ARG A 378 21.16 -3.64 6.90
N THR A 379 20.88 -4.31 5.78
CA THR A 379 20.95 -3.73 4.43
C THR A 379 19.59 -3.29 3.91
N ARG A 380 18.51 -3.63 4.61
CA ARG A 380 17.13 -3.43 4.18
C ARG A 380 16.31 -2.75 5.26
N ASP A 381 15.40 -1.88 4.82
CA ASP A 381 14.42 -1.22 5.68
C ASP A 381 13.06 -1.92 5.63
N GLY A 382 12.78 -2.68 4.57
CA GLY A 382 11.57 -3.45 4.38
C GLY A 382 11.72 -4.48 3.27
N GLU A 383 10.77 -5.41 3.21
CA GLU A 383 10.64 -6.44 2.19
C GLU A 383 9.18 -6.81 1.96
N ALA A 384 8.85 -7.26 0.76
CA ALA A 384 7.51 -7.68 0.40
C ALA A 384 7.50 -9.06 -0.26
N PHE A 385 6.55 -9.89 0.19
CA PHE A 385 6.19 -11.15 -0.45
C PHE A 385 4.95 -10.94 -1.31
N VAL A 386 5.13 -11.03 -2.62
CA VAL A 386 4.08 -10.85 -3.62
C VAL A 386 3.42 -12.18 -3.95
N SER A 387 2.18 -12.16 -4.45
CA SER A 387 1.50 -13.39 -4.84
C SER A 387 2.19 -14.07 -6.01
N GLY A 388 2.86 -13.33 -6.90
CA GLY A 388 3.66 -13.88 -7.99
C GLY A 388 2.84 -14.28 -9.22
N GLU A 389 1.56 -13.89 -9.31
CA GLU A 389 0.71 -14.17 -10.47
C GLU A 389 1.31 -13.56 -11.75
N ALA A 390 1.81 -12.33 -11.66
CA ALA A 390 2.50 -11.65 -12.76
C ALA A 390 3.86 -12.28 -13.10
N ALA A 391 4.49 -12.97 -12.14
CA ALA A 391 5.76 -13.67 -12.32
C ALA A 391 5.59 -15.12 -12.80
N GLY A 392 4.34 -15.61 -12.94
CA GLY A 392 4.01 -16.92 -13.50
C GLY A 392 4.15 -18.10 -12.52
N ALA A 393 4.41 -17.85 -11.24
CA ALA A 393 4.43 -18.87 -10.18
C ALA A 393 4.03 -18.24 -8.83
N PRO A 394 3.10 -18.86 -8.08
CA PRO A 394 2.68 -18.30 -6.81
C PRO A 394 3.82 -18.33 -5.77
N GLY A 395 4.06 -17.23 -5.07
CA GLY A 395 5.04 -17.16 -3.97
C GLY A 395 4.69 -18.10 -2.81
N SER A 396 5.69 -18.54 -2.03
CA SER A 396 5.46 -19.41 -0.85
C SER A 396 4.78 -18.69 0.32
N ILE A 397 4.88 -17.36 0.28
CA ILE A 397 4.20 -16.36 1.11
C ILE A 397 3.64 -15.34 0.11
N ALA A 398 2.46 -14.80 0.38
CA ALA A 398 1.84 -13.78 -0.45
C ALA A 398 1.16 -12.72 0.42
N ASN A 399 1.10 -11.49 -0.08
CA ASN A 399 0.46 -10.34 0.56
C ASN A 399 1.03 -10.02 1.95
N VAL A 400 2.34 -10.12 2.09
CA VAL A 400 3.03 -9.81 3.35
C VAL A 400 4.10 -8.77 3.11
N VAL A 401 4.19 -7.81 4.02
CA VAL A 401 5.28 -6.85 4.13
C VAL A 401 5.98 -7.08 5.47
N LEU A 402 7.30 -7.16 5.43
CA LEU A 402 8.17 -7.08 6.60
C LEU A 402 8.80 -5.69 6.61
N ILE A 403 8.81 -5.02 7.76
CA ILE A 403 9.43 -3.69 7.87
C ILE A 403 10.24 -3.58 9.17
N SER A 404 11.44 -3.02 9.08
CA SER A 404 12.31 -2.84 10.23
C SER A 404 11.94 -1.59 11.03
N ARG A 405 12.48 -1.47 12.26
CA ARG A 405 12.39 -0.23 13.05
C ARG A 405 12.94 0.97 12.28
N GLU A 406 14.01 0.79 11.52
CA GLU A 406 14.65 1.86 10.75
C GLU A 406 13.73 2.35 9.63
N GLY A 407 13.11 1.43 8.89
CA GLY A 407 12.10 1.78 7.88
C GLY A 407 10.93 2.59 8.46
N ILE A 408 10.43 2.21 9.64
CA ILE A 408 9.39 2.98 10.36
C ILE A 408 9.92 4.37 10.77
N ALA A 409 11.13 4.44 11.31
CA ALA A 409 11.71 5.68 11.83
C ALA A 409 11.95 6.73 10.74
N ARG A 410 12.21 6.32 9.51
CA ARG A 410 12.44 7.23 8.37
C ARG A 410 11.16 7.89 7.86
N ALA A 411 9.99 7.30 8.10
CA ALA A 411 8.69 7.92 7.81
C ALA A 411 8.64 8.56 6.40
N ARG A 412 8.29 9.85 6.30
CA ARG A 412 8.20 10.61 5.03
C ARG A 412 9.55 10.86 4.34
N ALA A 413 10.69 10.53 4.96
CA ALA A 413 11.98 10.64 4.29
C ALA A 413 12.23 9.48 3.29
N ALA A 414 11.72 8.28 3.60
CA ALA A 414 11.95 7.08 2.78
C ALA A 414 10.67 6.48 2.20
N PHE A 415 9.50 6.72 2.82
CA PHE A 415 8.23 6.11 2.42
C PHE A 415 8.27 4.57 2.34
N THR A 416 9.10 3.93 3.18
CA THR A 416 9.37 2.48 3.13
C THR A 416 8.09 1.64 3.12
N LEU A 417 7.15 1.87 4.04
CA LEU A 417 5.90 1.11 4.04
C LEU A 417 5.11 1.29 2.73
N ALA A 418 5.02 2.52 2.21
CA ALA A 418 4.29 2.78 0.98
C ALA A 418 4.95 2.09 -0.24
N HIS A 419 6.28 2.00 -0.25
CA HIS A 419 7.08 1.28 -1.24
C HIS A 419 6.80 -0.24 -1.18
N GLU A 420 6.92 -0.85 0.01
CA GLU A 420 6.68 -2.30 0.16
C GLU A 420 5.24 -2.70 -0.16
N LEU A 421 4.27 -1.86 0.22
CA LEU A 421 2.87 -2.04 -0.20
C LEU A 421 2.73 -1.99 -1.72
N GLY A 422 3.59 -1.22 -2.41
CA GLY A 422 3.63 -1.18 -3.87
C GLY A 422 4.04 -2.50 -4.50
N HIS A 423 5.01 -3.22 -3.94
CA HIS A 423 5.35 -4.55 -4.44
C HIS A 423 4.14 -5.48 -4.43
N VAL A 424 3.38 -5.50 -3.32
CA VAL A 424 2.16 -6.30 -3.18
C VAL A 424 1.06 -5.82 -4.12
N LEU A 425 0.72 -4.53 -4.11
CA LEU A 425 -0.38 -3.96 -4.90
C LEU A 425 -0.14 -4.05 -6.42
N LEU A 426 1.12 -3.96 -6.84
CA LEU A 426 1.49 -4.05 -8.25
C LEU A 426 1.76 -5.49 -8.69
N ASP A 427 1.81 -6.43 -7.74
CA ASP A 427 2.28 -7.80 -7.91
C ASP A 427 3.58 -7.84 -8.71
N HIS A 428 4.58 -7.09 -8.24
CA HIS A 428 5.82 -6.88 -8.97
C HIS A 428 7.05 -6.90 -8.05
N PRO A 429 7.94 -7.90 -8.17
CA PRO A 429 9.06 -8.07 -7.24
C PRO A 429 10.29 -7.22 -7.58
N LEU A 430 10.34 -6.56 -8.73
CA LEU A 430 11.50 -5.77 -9.18
C LEU A 430 11.24 -4.27 -9.10
N HIS A 431 12.29 -3.50 -8.84
CA HIS A 431 12.29 -2.06 -9.00
C HIS A 431 12.44 -1.65 -10.48
N PRO A 432 11.87 -0.51 -10.92
CA PRO A 432 11.97 -0.05 -12.31
C PRO A 432 13.41 0.23 -12.78
N ASP A 433 14.28 0.70 -11.89
CA ASP A 433 15.69 1.04 -12.13
C ASP A 433 16.58 -0.20 -12.35
N HIS A 434 16.14 -1.39 -11.88
CA HIS A 434 16.81 -2.65 -12.24
C HIS A 434 16.78 -2.94 -13.75
N LEU A 435 15.83 -2.34 -14.49
CA LEU A 435 15.59 -2.59 -15.92
C LEU A 435 15.56 -1.30 -16.76
N GLY A 436 15.69 -0.13 -16.14
CA GLY A 436 15.42 1.17 -16.75
C GLY A 436 16.30 2.29 -16.19
N PRO A 437 16.10 3.55 -16.63
CA PRO A 437 16.81 4.68 -16.06
C PRO A 437 16.37 4.88 -14.59
N ASP A 438 17.35 5.15 -13.73
CA ASP A 438 17.15 5.57 -12.35
C ASP A 438 16.28 6.85 -12.29
N GLN A 439 15.22 6.80 -11.49
CA GLN A 439 14.24 7.87 -11.31
C GLN A 439 13.89 7.99 -9.83
N PRO A 440 14.76 8.64 -9.03
CA PRO A 440 14.73 8.57 -7.57
C PRO A 440 13.43 9.13 -6.93
N TRP A 441 12.67 9.95 -7.67
CA TRP A 441 11.37 10.47 -7.25
C TRP A 441 10.21 9.46 -7.44
N ARG A 442 10.43 8.29 -8.04
CA ARG A 442 9.40 7.26 -8.17
C ARG A 442 9.27 6.48 -6.88
N LEU A 443 8.04 6.10 -6.53
CA LEU A 443 7.81 5.34 -5.29
C LEU A 443 8.52 3.99 -5.33
N MET A 444 8.47 3.30 -6.48
CA MET A 444 8.98 1.93 -6.63
C MET A 444 10.46 1.84 -7.00
N ASP A 445 11.17 2.97 -7.05
CA ASP A 445 12.61 2.99 -7.34
C ASP A 445 13.39 2.41 -6.15
N SER A 446 14.46 1.66 -6.41
CA SER A 446 15.29 1.08 -5.33
C SER A 446 15.94 2.15 -4.45
N ASP A 447 16.29 3.29 -5.06
CA ASP A 447 16.88 4.44 -4.38
C ASP A 447 15.81 5.30 -3.69
N ALA A 448 14.51 5.00 -3.83
CA ALA A 448 13.45 5.73 -3.14
C ALA A 448 13.58 5.67 -1.60
N SER A 449 14.32 4.67 -1.10
CA SER A 449 14.66 4.56 0.31
C SER A 449 15.78 5.51 0.75
N ASP A 450 16.61 6.08 -0.13
CA ASP A 450 17.67 7.01 0.25
C ASP A 450 17.10 8.36 0.74
N SER A 451 17.46 8.71 1.97
CA SER A 451 17.05 9.91 2.68
C SER A 451 17.61 11.20 2.08
N THR A 452 18.65 11.10 1.24
CA THR A 452 19.17 12.27 0.51
C THR A 452 18.25 12.67 -0.64
N ILE A 453 17.42 11.75 -1.13
CA ILE A 453 16.41 12.03 -2.14
C ILE A 453 15.19 12.62 -1.44
N LEU A 454 15.17 13.94 -1.41
CA LEU A 454 14.06 14.72 -0.90
C LEU A 454 12.98 14.89 -1.97
N GLY A 455 11.74 15.04 -1.50
CA GLY A 455 10.61 15.39 -2.34
C GLY A 455 9.62 14.25 -2.55
N PRO A 456 8.57 14.52 -3.32
CA PRO A 456 7.44 13.62 -3.45
C PRO A 456 7.79 12.31 -4.15
N ARG A 457 7.13 11.24 -3.68
CA ARG A 457 7.12 9.96 -4.38
C ARG A 457 5.96 9.87 -5.37
N ARG A 458 6.25 9.46 -6.60
CA ARG A 458 5.27 9.37 -7.69
C ARG A 458 5.08 7.96 -8.23
N LEU A 459 3.85 7.71 -8.63
CA LEU A 459 3.41 6.50 -9.32
C LEU A 459 2.98 6.88 -10.74
N THR A 460 3.21 5.97 -11.67
CA THR A 460 2.75 6.11 -13.05
C THR A 460 1.28 5.74 -13.19
N GLU A 461 0.65 6.16 -14.28
CA GLU A 461 -0.73 5.75 -14.58
C GLU A 461 -0.88 4.23 -14.68
N THR A 462 0.12 3.56 -15.26
CA THR A 462 0.16 2.09 -15.36
C THR A 462 0.22 1.43 -13.98
N GLU A 463 1.06 1.94 -13.06
CA GLU A 463 1.13 1.44 -11.69
C GLU A 463 -0.20 1.64 -10.96
N CYS A 464 -0.78 2.84 -11.03
CA CYS A 464 -2.10 3.08 -10.44
C CYS A 464 -3.17 2.17 -11.02
N ALA A 465 -3.16 1.91 -12.33
CA ALA A 465 -4.10 1.00 -12.96
C ALA A 465 -3.96 -0.44 -12.46
N ARG A 466 -2.71 -0.91 -12.23
CA ARG A 466 -2.45 -2.24 -11.65
C ARG A 466 -2.93 -2.31 -10.20
N ALA A 467 -2.53 -1.37 -9.36
CA ALA A 467 -2.87 -1.34 -7.94
C ALA A 467 -4.39 -1.29 -7.69
N ARG A 468 -5.13 -0.57 -8.54
CA ARG A 468 -6.61 -0.50 -8.46
C ARG A 468 -7.32 -1.82 -8.71
N ARG A 469 -6.63 -2.86 -9.23
CA ARG A 469 -7.20 -4.22 -9.38
C ARG A 469 -7.22 -4.96 -8.05
N PHE A 470 -6.30 -4.64 -7.15
CA PHE A 470 -6.23 -5.21 -5.81
C PHE A 470 -7.18 -4.49 -4.84
N ALA A 471 -7.34 -3.17 -5.01
CA ALA A 471 -8.20 -2.36 -4.15
C ALA A 471 -9.67 -2.35 -4.63
N HIS A 472 -10.61 -2.52 -3.69
CA HIS A 472 -12.05 -2.53 -3.98
C HIS A 472 -12.68 -1.16 -3.74
N LEU A 473 -13.74 -0.83 -4.50
CA LEU A 473 -14.61 0.28 -4.13
C LEU A 473 -15.52 -0.19 -2.99
N GLU A 474 -15.58 0.58 -1.91
CA GLU A 474 -16.56 0.38 -0.82
C GLU A 474 -17.97 0.85 -1.22
#